data_AF-A0A5P9Q0E9-F1
#
_entry.id   AF-A0A5P9Q0E9-F1
#
_cell.length_a   1.000
_cell.length_b   1.000
_cell.length_c   1.000
_cell.angle_alpha   90.00
_cell.angle_beta   90.00
_cell.angle_gamma   90.00
#
_symmetry.space_group_name_H-M   'P 1'
#
loop_
_entity.id
_entity.type
_entity.pdbx_description
1 polymer ?
#
loop_
_entity_poly.entity_id
_entity_poly.type
_entity_poly.pdbx_seq_one_letter_code
_entity_poly.pdbx_strand_id
1 'polypeptide(L)'
;MSGAVGGDQGFNADPDEIDAHAKRVGEVQAQLDTAVEAANQRMGDEAFGLIGAGLGLSILCNSSMEDLRATLQAATESSRHHADIVRKWAEVKRVDEESIGSLLKKAGE
;
A
#
# COMPACT_ATOMS: atom_id res chain seq x y z
N MET A 1 -48.93 -4.10 5.03
CA MET A 1 -48.03 -5.13 4.48
C MET A 1 -46.61 -4.60 4.62
N SER A 2 -45.90 -5.00 5.67
CA SER A 2 -44.53 -4.58 5.94
C SER A 2 -43.58 -5.35 5.04
N GLY A 3 -42.98 -4.69 4.07
CA GLY A 3 -41.83 -5.20 3.33
C GLY A 3 -40.55 -4.75 4.04
N ALA A 4 -39.81 -5.69 4.61
CA ALA A 4 -38.50 -5.44 5.15
C ALA A 4 -37.53 -5.12 4.00
N VAL A 5 -37.09 -3.87 3.89
CA VAL A 5 -35.91 -3.51 3.08
C VAL A 5 -34.71 -3.73 3.98
N GLY A 6 -34.27 -4.98 4.04
CA GLY A 6 -33.06 -5.39 4.76
C GLY A 6 -31.80 -5.01 3.96
N GLY A 7 -30.93 -4.21 4.58
CA GLY A 7 -29.57 -4.67 4.88
C GLY A 7 -28.46 -4.56 3.82
N ASP A 8 -28.69 -4.06 2.60
CA ASP A 8 -27.64 -4.08 1.57
C ASP A 8 -26.84 -2.76 1.44
N GLN A 9 -26.35 -2.22 2.57
CA GLN A 9 -25.49 -1.01 2.60
C GLN A 9 -24.00 -1.34 2.74
N GLY A 10 -23.58 -2.55 2.38
CA GLY A 10 -22.18 -2.96 2.36
C GLY A 10 -21.65 -3.09 0.94
N PHE A 11 -20.40 -2.69 0.70
CA PHE A 11 -19.68 -3.13 -0.50
C PHE A 11 -19.67 -4.66 -0.53
N ASN A 12 -20.40 -5.23 -1.49
CA ASN A 12 -20.52 -6.67 -1.73
C ASN A 12 -19.29 -7.14 -2.53
N ALA A 13 -18.11 -6.98 -1.93
CA ALA A 13 -16.84 -7.37 -2.52
C ALA A 13 -16.45 -8.75 -2.02
N ASP A 14 -16.06 -9.63 -2.94
CA ASP A 14 -15.60 -10.99 -2.65
C ASP A 14 -14.34 -10.95 -1.76
N PRO A 15 -14.33 -11.59 -0.57
CA PRO A 15 -13.18 -11.63 0.31
C PRO A 15 -11.87 -12.08 -0.37
N ASP A 16 -11.94 -12.98 -1.35
CA ASP A 16 -10.77 -13.44 -2.10
C ASP A 16 -10.23 -12.32 -3.02
N GLU A 17 -11.10 -11.50 -3.60
CA GLU A 17 -10.70 -10.31 -4.36
C GLU A 17 -10.06 -9.25 -3.45
N ILE A 18 -10.57 -9.10 -2.23
CA ILE A 18 -10.01 -8.19 -1.22
C ILE A 18 -8.60 -8.65 -0.82
N ASP A 19 -8.41 -9.94 -0.53
CA ASP A 19 -7.10 -10.50 -0.19
C ASP A 19 -6.12 -10.39 -1.36
N ALA A 20 -6.57 -10.67 -2.59
CA ALA A 20 -5.76 -10.49 -3.79
C ALA A 20 -5.33 -9.03 -3.99
N HIS A 21 -6.23 -8.07 -3.71
CA HIS A 21 -5.89 -6.65 -3.73
C HIS A 21 -4.90 -6.28 -2.64
N ALA A 22 -5.09 -6.77 -1.41
CA ALA A 22 -4.18 -6.56 -0.29
C ALA A 22 -2.75 -7.03 -0.61
N LYS A 23 -2.63 -8.19 -1.27
CA LYS A 23 -1.34 -8.73 -1.75
C LYS A 23 -0.69 -7.80 -2.77
N ARG A 24 -1.43 -7.36 -3.81
CA ARG A 24 -0.92 -6.42 -4.82
C ARG A 24 -0.44 -5.10 -4.20
N VAL A 25 -1.18 -4.55 -3.24
CA VAL A 25 -0.76 -3.34 -2.53
C VAL A 25 0.54 -3.60 -1.74
N GLY A 26 0.66 -4.76 -1.09
CA GLY A 26 1.90 -5.17 -0.42
C GLY A 26 3.11 -5.31 -1.36
N GLU A 27 2.91 -5.79 -2.58
CA GLU A 27 3.97 -5.88 -3.60
C GLU A 27 4.45 -4.50 -4.04
N VAL A 28 3.52 -3.57 -4.29
CA VAL A 28 3.84 -2.16 -4.63
C VAL A 28 4.60 -1.50 -3.47
N GLN A 29 4.17 -1.75 -2.23
CA GLN A 29 4.86 -1.28 -1.04
C GLN A 29 6.32 -1.75 -0.98
N ALA A 30 6.57 -3.04 -1.24
CA ALA A 30 7.92 -3.58 -1.24
C ALA A 30 8.82 -2.96 -2.34
N GLN A 31 8.24 -2.66 -3.51
CA GLN A 31 8.94 -1.95 -4.58
C GLN A 31 9.30 -0.52 -4.18
N LEU A 32 8.39 0.19 -3.50
CA LEU A 32 8.65 1.53 -2.97
C LEU A 32 9.75 1.53 -1.90
N ASP A 33 9.72 0.56 -0.97
CA ASP A 33 10.76 0.39 0.04
C ASP A 33 12.13 0.14 -0.62
N THR A 34 12.18 -0.71 -1.66
CA THR A 34 13.39 -0.96 -2.45
C THR A 34 13.90 0.31 -3.13
N ALA A 35 13.01 1.12 -3.70
CA ALA A 35 13.37 2.37 -4.36
C ALA A 35 13.92 3.42 -3.37
N VAL A 36 13.33 3.52 -2.17
CA VAL A 36 13.84 4.38 -1.09
C VAL A 36 15.23 3.93 -0.65
N GLU A 37 15.45 2.62 -0.48
CA GLU A 37 16.74 2.08 -0.08
C GLU A 37 17.82 2.34 -1.14
N ALA A 38 17.50 2.12 -2.42
CA ALA A 38 18.40 2.46 -3.52
C ALA A 38 18.71 3.96 -3.56
N ALA A 39 17.71 4.81 -3.34
CA ALA A 39 17.93 6.25 -3.23
C ALA A 39 18.84 6.61 -2.05
N ASN A 40 18.75 5.89 -0.92
CA ASN A 40 19.58 6.08 0.27
C ASN A 40 21.04 5.67 0.07
N GLN A 41 21.30 4.65 -0.74
CA GLN A 41 22.65 4.16 -1.05
C GLN A 41 23.39 4.98 -2.13
N ARG A 42 22.79 6.06 -2.63
CA ARG A 42 23.42 6.85 -3.71
C ARG A 42 24.75 7.45 -3.28
N MET A 43 25.61 7.65 -4.27
CA MET A 43 26.87 8.36 -4.06
C MET A 43 26.63 9.85 -3.79
N GLY A 44 27.43 10.43 -2.88
CA GLY A 44 27.42 11.85 -2.56
C GLY A 44 28.12 12.70 -3.63
N ASP A 45 28.18 14.01 -3.39
CA ASP A 45 28.81 15.00 -4.28
C ASP A 45 30.25 14.64 -4.67
N GLU A 46 30.97 13.96 -3.77
CA GLU A 46 32.32 13.45 -3.97
C GLU A 46 32.47 12.50 -5.18
N ALA A 47 31.39 11.86 -5.60
CA ALA A 47 31.38 10.92 -6.72
C ALA A 47 31.48 11.58 -8.09
N PHE A 48 31.10 12.85 -8.18
CA PHE A 48 31.12 13.62 -9.43
C PHE A 48 32.52 14.14 -9.77
N GLY A 49 33.47 14.04 -8.83
CA GLY A 49 34.83 14.55 -8.98
C GLY A 49 34.88 16.08 -9.14
N LEU A 50 36.09 16.63 -9.27
CA LEU A 50 36.30 18.08 -9.32
C LEU A 50 35.61 18.74 -10.53
N ILE A 51 35.58 18.04 -11.67
CA ILE A 51 34.96 18.54 -12.90
C ILE A 51 33.43 18.51 -12.78
N GLY A 52 32.84 17.41 -12.28
CA GLY A 52 31.39 17.32 -12.10
C GLY A 52 30.86 18.28 -11.03
N ALA A 53 31.63 18.53 -9.97
CA ALA A 53 31.32 19.57 -8.99
C ALA A 53 31.44 20.98 -9.61
N GLY A 54 32.51 21.25 -10.37
CA GLY A 54 32.76 22.54 -11.01
C GLY A 54 31.73 22.91 -12.10
N LEU A 55 31.13 21.91 -12.76
CA LEU A 55 30.07 22.10 -13.75
C LEU A 55 28.65 22.12 -13.13
N GLY A 56 28.53 22.03 -11.80
CA GLY A 56 27.24 22.04 -11.09
C GLY A 56 26.40 20.79 -11.31
N LEU A 57 26.97 19.71 -11.86
CA LEU A 57 26.27 18.45 -12.09
C LEU A 57 25.88 17.79 -10.76
N SER A 58 26.72 17.93 -9.74
CA SER A 58 26.40 17.45 -8.39
C SER A 58 25.14 18.13 -7.85
N ILE A 59 25.05 19.46 -7.96
CA ILE A 59 23.91 20.25 -7.46
C ILE A 59 22.60 19.84 -8.14
N LEU A 60 22.60 19.74 -9.48
CA LEU A 60 21.40 19.39 -10.25
C LEU A 60 20.93 17.97 -9.95
N CYS A 61 21.85 17.01 -9.88
CA CYS A 61 21.51 15.64 -9.53
C CYS A 61 21.08 15.52 -8.06
N ASN A 62 21.72 16.25 -7.15
CA ASN A 62 21.44 16.18 -5.72
C ASN A 62 20.06 16.74 -5.38
N SER A 63 19.69 17.90 -5.95
CA SER A 63 18.37 18.51 -5.71
C SER A 63 17.23 17.66 -6.26
N SER A 64 17.34 17.20 -7.51
CA SER A 64 16.34 16.32 -8.12
C SER A 64 16.15 15.01 -7.35
N MET A 65 17.20 14.53 -6.66
CA MET A 65 17.14 13.31 -5.86
C MET A 65 16.56 13.53 -4.47
N GLU A 66 16.69 14.72 -3.88
CA GLU A 66 16.00 15.08 -2.63
C GLU A 66 14.49 15.13 -2.84
N ASP A 67 14.02 15.75 -3.92
CA ASP A 67 12.62 15.78 -4.30
C ASP A 67 12.07 14.37 -4.58
N LEU A 68 12.86 13.53 -5.24
CA LEU A 68 12.51 12.13 -5.49
C LEU A 68 12.39 11.34 -4.18
N ARG A 69 13.32 11.53 -3.23
CA ARG A 69 13.27 10.87 -1.92
C ARG A 69 12.03 11.30 -1.13
N ALA A 70 11.71 12.59 -1.10
CA ALA A 70 10.53 13.10 -0.41
C ALA A 70 9.24 12.50 -1.02
N THR A 71 9.17 12.44 -2.34
CA THR A 71 8.05 11.82 -3.07
C THR A 71 7.93 10.32 -2.77
N LEU A 72 9.05 9.59 -2.80
CA LEU A 72 9.07 8.16 -2.49
C LEU A 72 8.68 7.88 -1.04
N GLN A 73 9.13 8.70 -0.09
CA GLN A 73 8.74 8.59 1.32
C GLN A 73 7.23 8.79 1.51
N ALA A 74 6.66 9.85 0.91
CA ALA A 74 5.22 10.11 0.97
C ALA A 74 4.41 8.97 0.32
N ALA A 75 4.86 8.46 -0.83
CA ALA A 75 4.23 7.32 -1.49
C ALA A 75 4.28 6.06 -0.63
N THR A 76 5.42 5.80 0.01
CA THR A 76 5.62 4.66 0.92
C THR A 76 4.69 4.75 2.12
N GLU A 77 4.59 5.90 2.77
CA GLU A 77 3.72 6.09 3.93
C GLU A 77 2.23 5.92 3.57
N SER A 78 1.80 6.53 2.46
CA SER A 78 0.44 6.39 1.95
C SER A 78 0.11 4.94 1.59
N SER A 79 1.04 4.26 0.92
CA SER A 79 0.89 2.85 0.53
C SER A 79 0.83 1.92 1.74
N ARG A 80 1.65 2.11 2.78
CA ARG A 80 1.54 1.35 4.04
C ARG A 80 0.19 1.53 4.71
N HIS A 81 -0.25 2.79 4.85
CA HIS A 81 -1.55 3.08 5.45
C HIS A 81 -2.70 2.42 4.68
N HIS A 82 -2.65 2.46 3.35
CA HIS A 82 -3.64 1.80 2.51
C HIS A 82 -3.59 0.27 2.65
N ALA A 83 -2.40 -0.33 2.63
CA ALA A 83 -2.20 -1.77 2.81
C ALA A 83 -2.82 -2.26 4.14
N ASP A 84 -2.60 -1.52 5.22
CA ASP A 84 -3.13 -1.86 6.54
C ASP A 84 -4.66 -1.77 6.59
N ILE A 85 -5.24 -0.75 5.97
CA ILE A 85 -6.70 -0.61 5.86
C ILE A 85 -7.30 -1.77 5.07
N VAL A 86 -6.74 -2.10 3.90
CA VAL A 86 -7.25 -3.18 3.05
C VAL A 86 -7.14 -4.52 3.76
N ARG A 87 -6.01 -4.81 4.43
CA ARG A 87 -5.84 -6.04 5.23
C ARG A 87 -6.87 -6.13 6.36
N LYS A 88 -7.05 -5.05 7.11
CA LYS A 88 -8.00 -5.00 8.22
C LYS A 88 -9.44 -5.19 7.73
N TRP A 89 -9.77 -4.59 6.59
CA TRP A 89 -11.08 -4.76 5.97
C TRP A 89 -11.31 -6.21 5.50
N ALA A 90 -10.30 -6.85 4.89
CA ALA A 90 -10.34 -8.27 4.51
C ALA A 90 -10.61 -9.18 5.71
N GLU A 91 -9.90 -8.94 6.82
CA GLU A 91 -10.06 -9.71 8.06
C GLU A 91 -11.48 -9.59 8.63
N VAL A 92 -12.00 -8.37 8.74
CA VAL A 92 -13.35 -8.10 9.26
C VAL A 92 -14.42 -8.79 8.39
N LYS A 93 -14.29 -8.74 7.07
CA LYS A 93 -15.23 -9.37 6.14
C LYS A 93 -15.22 -10.89 6.24
N ARG A 94 -14.04 -11.51 6.33
CA ARG A 94 -13.90 -12.96 6.47
C ARG A 94 -14.54 -13.48 7.76
N VAL A 95 -14.37 -12.76 8.88
CA VAL A 95 -14.98 -13.11 10.17
C VAL A 95 -16.51 -13.03 10.11
N ASP A 96 -17.06 -12.05 9.41
CA ASP A 96 -18.51 -11.87 9.23
C ASP A 96 -19.12 -13.05 8.47
N GLU A 97 -18.53 -13.43 7.33
CA GLU A 97 -19.01 -14.57 6.53
C GLU A 97 -18.87 -15.92 7.23
N GLU A 98 -17.74 -16.16 7.92
CA GLU A 98 -17.53 -17.40 8.69
C GLU A 98 -18.57 -17.51 9.83
N SER A 99 -18.84 -16.40 10.50
CA SER A 99 -19.84 -16.33 11.58
C SER A 99 -21.24 -16.61 11.04
N ILE A 100 -21.64 -15.99 9.93
CA ILE A 100 -22.93 -16.22 9.27
C ILE A 100 -23.05 -17.68 8.80
N GLY A 101 -22.01 -18.24 8.18
CA GLY A 101 -21.98 -19.63 7.73
C GLY A 101 -22.15 -20.63 8.89
N SER A 102 -21.51 -20.35 10.03
CA SER A 102 -21.63 -21.19 11.23
C SER A 102 -23.05 -21.18 11.83
N LEU A 103 -23.74 -20.03 11.77
CA LEU A 103 -25.12 -19.88 12.24
C LEU A 103 -26.11 -20.60 11.32
N LEU A 104 -25.94 -20.46 10.00
CA LEU A 104 -26.75 -21.17 9.00
C LEU A 104 -26.63 -22.68 9.14
N LYS A 105 -25.41 -23.19 9.37
CA LYS A 105 -25.17 -24.63 9.58
C LYS A 105 -25.90 -25.16 10.83
N LYS A 106 -25.87 -24.42 11.94
CA LYS A 106 -26.59 -24.79 13.17
C LYS A 106 -28.11 -24.70 13.05
N ALA A 107 -28.62 -23.80 12.21
CA ALA A 107 -30.06 -23.64 12.00
C ALA A 107 -30.66 -24.71 11.06
N GLY A 108 -29.82 -25.40 10.29
CA GLY A 108 -30.23 -26.49 9.38
C GLY A 108 -30.12 -27.90 9.97
N GLU A 109 -29.60 -28.04 11.19
CA GLU A 109 -29.58 -29.28 12.00
C GLU A 109 -30.80 -29.32 12.94
#